data_AF-A0A1Q3H5I1-F1
#
_entry.id   AF-A0A1Q3H5I1-F1
#
_cell.length_a   1.000
_cell.length_b   1.000
_cell.length_c   1.000
_cell.angle_alpha   90.00
_cell.angle_beta   90.00
_cell.angle_gamma   90.00
#
_symmetry.space_group_name_H-M   'P 1'
#
loop_
_entity.id
_entity.type
_entity.pdbx_description
1 polymer ?
#
loop_
_entity_poly.entity_id
_entity_poly.type
_entity_poly.pdbx_seq_one_letter_code
_entity_poly.pdbx_strand_id
1 'polypeptide(L)'
;MLVHLEREGELARHPNLCFQFMAQCCSLIQEWTPPVAKHALEAAWRYWKQQASEEELTAARVRCWNYLDASKAGSDLDDRKTSAVRAVICCLYPLTVPEEIPEVLHTFLEFFDTVEHHPSEQTRILKELFAAQLAEHER
;
A
#
# COMPACT_ATOMS: atom_id res chain seq x y z
N MET A 1 8.04 -11.96 8.69
CA MET A 1 6.60 -11.89 9.00
C MET A 1 5.77 -11.94 7.72
N LEU A 2 5.90 -10.97 6.82
CA LEU A 2 5.17 -10.94 5.54
C LEU A 2 5.31 -12.25 4.74
N VAL A 3 6.54 -12.74 4.56
CA VAL A 3 6.84 -14.02 3.89
C VAL A 3 6.13 -15.22 4.54
N HIS A 4 5.94 -15.19 5.86
CA HIS A 4 5.20 -16.25 6.55
C HIS A 4 3.71 -16.16 6.23
N LEU A 5 3.10 -14.98 6.35
CA LEU A 5 1.69 -14.76 5.97
C LEU A 5 1.42 -15.10 4.49
N GLU A 6 2.37 -14.81 3.60
CA GLU A 6 2.32 -15.19 2.20
C GLU A 6 2.30 -16.71 2.03
N ARG A 7 3.24 -17.42 2.65
CA ARG A 7 3.35 -18.88 2.58
C ARG A 7 2.10 -19.60 3.11
N GLU A 8 1.50 -19.10 4.18
CA GLU A 8 0.27 -19.67 4.74
C GLU A 8 -1.00 -19.27 3.96
N GLY A 9 -0.87 -18.40 2.94
CA GLY A 9 -1.97 -17.93 2.10
C GLY A 9 -2.84 -16.85 2.75
N GLU A 10 -2.41 -16.27 3.87
CA GLU A 10 -3.20 -15.29 4.63
C GLU A 10 -3.36 -13.97 3.88
N LEU A 11 -2.35 -13.55 3.12
CA LEU A 11 -2.43 -12.31 2.32
C LEU A 11 -3.56 -12.38 1.28
N ALA A 12 -3.69 -13.54 0.63
CA ALA A 12 -4.72 -13.82 -0.37
C ALA A 12 -6.12 -13.90 0.23
N ARG A 13 -6.26 -14.48 1.43
CA ARG A 13 -7.55 -14.60 2.15
C ARG A 13 -8.03 -13.27 2.75
N HIS A 14 -7.10 -12.35 3.00
CA HIS A 14 -7.39 -11.12 3.74
C HIS A 14 -6.93 -9.84 3.01
N PRO A 15 -7.41 -9.57 1.78
CA PRO A 15 -7.01 -8.39 0.99
C PRO A 15 -7.29 -7.06 1.69
N ASN A 16 -8.36 -6.99 2.51
CA ASN A 16 -8.66 -5.82 3.35
C ASN A 16 -7.52 -5.51 4.34
N LEU A 17 -6.93 -6.54 4.96
CA LEU A 17 -5.81 -6.36 5.91
C LEU A 17 -4.53 -5.95 5.17
N CYS A 18 -4.31 -6.47 3.96
CA CYS A 18 -3.22 -6.06 3.09
C CYS A 18 -3.31 -4.58 2.72
N PHE A 19 -4.50 -4.10 2.33
CA PHE A 19 -4.72 -2.67 2.12
C PHE A 19 -4.49 -1.85 3.40
N GLN A 20 -5.06 -2.27 4.53
CA GLN A 20 -4.88 -1.56 5.80
C GLN A 20 -3.41 -1.46 6.20
N PHE A 21 -2.62 -2.51 5.94
CA PHE A 21 -1.19 -2.50 6.15
C PHE A 21 -0.51 -1.42 5.30
N MET A 22 -0.72 -1.43 3.97
CA MET A 22 -0.13 -0.42 3.08
C MET A 22 -0.55 1.00 3.47
N ALA A 23 -1.83 1.22 3.75
CA ALA A 23 -2.37 2.53 4.08
C ALA A 23 -1.87 3.07 5.44
N GLN A 24 -1.71 2.20 6.44
CA GLN A 24 -1.09 2.58 7.72
C GLN A 24 0.39 2.90 7.55
N CYS A 25 1.12 2.11 6.75
CA CYS A 25 2.51 2.42 6.40
C CYS A 25 2.60 3.79 5.72
N CYS A 26 1.74 4.13 4.76
CA CYS A 26 1.72 5.46 4.13
C CYS A 26 1.57 6.64 5.12
N SER A 27 1.00 6.40 6.31
CA SER A 27 0.90 7.43 7.36
C SER A 27 2.25 7.73 8.01
N LEU A 28 3.21 6.80 7.98
CA LEU A 28 4.57 6.99 8.50
C LEU A 28 5.40 7.92 7.60
N ILE A 29 5.10 7.95 6.30
CA ILE A 29 5.82 8.75 5.30
C ILE A 29 5.03 9.99 4.85
N GLN A 30 4.05 10.43 5.63
CA GLN A 30 3.11 11.51 5.25
C GLN A 30 3.76 12.87 4.91
N GLU A 31 4.98 13.11 5.41
CA GLU A 31 5.78 14.30 5.11
C GLU A 31 6.28 14.32 3.66
N TRP A 32 6.51 13.13 3.08
CA TRP A 32 6.95 12.95 1.69
C TRP A 32 5.77 12.82 0.72
N THR A 33 4.57 12.56 1.23
CA THR A 33 3.37 12.37 0.43
C THR A 33 2.77 13.71 -0.03
N PRO A 34 2.79 14.05 -1.33
CA PRO A 34 2.21 15.29 -1.82
C PRO A 34 0.66 15.28 -1.74
N PRO A 35 -0.01 16.44 -1.80
CA PRO A 35 -1.47 16.52 -1.69
C PRO A 35 -2.24 15.61 -2.64
N VAL A 36 -1.77 15.42 -3.89
CA VAL A 36 -2.40 14.51 -4.86
C VAL A 36 -2.45 13.07 -4.36
N ALA A 37 -1.37 12.61 -3.73
CA ALA A 37 -1.27 11.26 -3.17
C ALA A 37 -2.05 11.15 -1.86
N LYS A 38 -2.10 12.20 -1.03
CA LYS A 38 -2.97 12.24 0.16
C LYS A 38 -4.45 12.05 -0.21
N HIS A 39 -4.94 12.82 -1.19
CA HIS A 39 -6.31 12.66 -1.69
C HIS A 39 -6.55 11.28 -2.35
N ALA A 40 -5.52 10.70 -2.98
CA ALA A 40 -5.64 9.36 -3.54
C ALA A 40 -5.75 8.30 -2.45
N LEU A 41 -4.97 8.40 -1.37
CA LEU A 41 -5.07 7.50 -0.23
C LEU A 41 -6.45 7.60 0.45
N GLU A 42 -7.04 8.79 0.54
CA GLU A 42 -8.42 8.98 0.99
C GLU A 42 -9.44 8.26 0.08
N ALA A 43 -9.26 8.33 -1.24
CA ALA A 43 -10.09 7.60 -2.19
C ALA A 43 -9.96 6.07 -2.00
N ALA A 44 -8.74 5.58 -1.75
CA ALA A 44 -8.50 4.17 -1.41
C ALA A 44 -9.26 3.77 -0.13
N TRP A 45 -9.16 4.57 0.94
CA TRP A 45 -9.91 4.33 2.17
C TRP A 45 -11.42 4.28 1.96
N ARG A 46 -11.97 5.17 1.13
CA ARG A 46 -13.39 5.17 0.79
C ARG A 46 -13.76 3.90 0.01
N TYR A 47 -12.95 3.50 -0.97
CA TYR A 47 -13.19 2.30 -1.75
C TYR A 47 -13.26 1.04 -0.87
N TRP A 48 -12.27 0.85 0.00
CA TRP A 48 -12.21 -0.28 0.93
C TRP A 48 -13.29 -0.25 2.03
N LYS A 49 -13.92 0.91 2.25
CA LYS A 49 -15.13 1.06 3.09
C LYS A 49 -16.44 0.92 2.31
N GLN A 50 -16.39 0.56 1.02
CA GLN A 50 -17.55 0.50 0.12
C GLN A 50 -18.26 1.85 -0.05
N GLN A 51 -17.51 2.95 0.05
CA GLN A 51 -17.96 4.35 -0.07
C GLN A 51 -17.41 5.05 -1.33
N ALA A 52 -16.71 4.31 -2.17
CA ALA A 52 -16.25 4.78 -3.47
C ALA A 52 -16.28 3.64 -4.49
N SER A 53 -16.41 3.99 -5.77
CA SER A 53 -16.39 3.03 -6.87
C SER A 53 -14.97 2.72 -7.36
N GLU A 54 -14.82 1.67 -8.16
CA GLU A 54 -13.54 1.35 -8.81
C GLU A 54 -13.13 2.43 -9.83
N GLU A 55 -14.10 3.12 -10.45
CA GLU A 55 -13.83 4.26 -11.32
C GLU A 55 -13.22 5.43 -10.54
N GLU A 56 -13.70 5.70 -9.32
CA GLU A 56 -13.10 6.73 -8.45
C GLU A 56 -11.65 6.37 -8.07
N LEU A 57 -11.39 5.08 -7.78
CA LEU A 57 -10.06 4.57 -7.48
C LEU A 57 -9.12 4.70 -8.69
N THR A 58 -9.62 4.34 -9.87
CA THR A 58 -8.90 4.47 -11.14
C THR A 58 -8.60 5.94 -11.47
N ALA A 59 -9.56 6.83 -11.28
CA ALA A 59 -9.36 8.26 -11.47
C ALA A 59 -8.30 8.83 -10.51
N ALA A 60 -8.27 8.37 -9.25
CA ALA A 60 -7.23 8.75 -8.29
C ALA A 60 -5.83 8.26 -8.72
N ARG A 61 -5.75 7.03 -9.21
CA ARG A 61 -4.51 6.44 -9.74
C ARG A 61 -3.97 7.20 -10.95
N VAL A 62 -4.84 7.54 -11.91
CA VAL A 62 -4.49 8.38 -13.06
C VAL A 62 -3.96 9.75 -12.63
N ARG A 63 -4.57 10.39 -11.62
CA ARG A 63 -4.07 11.67 -11.09
C ARG A 63 -2.65 11.55 -10.50
N CYS A 64 -2.35 10.46 -9.80
CA CYS A 64 -1.01 10.22 -9.27
C CYS A 64 0.02 10.00 -10.39
N TRP A 65 -0.32 9.23 -11.42
CA TRP A 65 0.56 9.04 -12.58
C TRP A 65 0.82 10.36 -13.32
N ASN A 66 -0.23 11.15 -13.59
CA ASN A 66 -0.07 12.46 -14.22
C ASN A 66 0.83 13.40 -13.40
N TYR A 67 0.78 13.32 -12.08
CA TYR A 67 1.68 14.10 -11.21
C TYR A 67 3.14 13.67 -11.39
N LEU A 68 3.40 12.36 -11.42
CA LEU A 68 4.74 11.81 -11.65
C LEU A 68 5.28 12.22 -13.03
N ASP A 69 4.47 12.11 -14.07
CA ASP A 69 4.85 12.48 -15.44
C ASP A 69 5.19 13.97 -15.56
N ALA A 70 4.39 14.85 -14.94
CA ALA A 70 4.60 16.29 -14.98
C ALA A 70 5.91 16.74 -14.30
N SER A 71 6.35 16.01 -13.27
CA SER A 71 7.54 16.35 -12.50
C SER A 71 8.87 15.99 -13.18
N LYS A 72 8.84 15.24 -14.30
CA LYS A 72 9.99 14.49 -14.86
C LYS A 72 10.66 13.52 -13.86
N ALA A 73 10.13 13.40 -12.65
CA ALA A 73 10.63 12.52 -11.60
C ALA A 73 10.03 11.11 -11.68
N GLY A 74 9.07 10.87 -12.59
CA GLY A 74 8.43 9.56 -12.74
C GLY A 74 9.38 8.38 -12.98
N SER A 75 10.60 8.63 -13.47
CA SER A 75 11.66 7.63 -13.68
C SER A 75 12.74 7.61 -12.59
N ASP A 76 12.79 8.60 -11.70
CA ASP A 76 13.75 8.64 -10.60
C ASP A 76 13.17 7.91 -9.40
N LEU A 77 13.48 6.61 -9.32
CA LEU A 77 12.96 5.74 -8.26
C LEU A 77 13.67 5.97 -6.91
N ASP A 78 14.83 6.63 -6.91
CA ASP A 78 15.57 6.97 -5.70
C ASP A 78 15.03 8.26 -5.04
N ASP A 79 14.21 9.04 -5.76
CA ASP A 79 13.55 10.21 -5.20
C ASP A 79 12.43 9.81 -4.23
N ARG A 80 12.53 10.30 -2.99
CA ARG A 80 11.60 9.99 -1.90
C ARG A 80 10.16 10.42 -2.19
N LYS A 81 9.94 11.53 -2.90
CA LYS A 81 8.57 11.97 -3.22
C LYS A 81 7.98 11.11 -4.32
N THR A 82 8.74 10.77 -5.35
CA THR A 82 8.34 9.81 -6.39
C THR A 82 7.97 8.48 -5.76
N SER A 83 8.84 7.95 -4.89
CA SER A 83 8.62 6.69 -4.20
C SER A 83 7.41 6.75 -3.25
N ALA A 84 7.18 7.85 -2.53
CA ALA A 84 5.98 8.03 -1.72
C ALA A 84 4.69 8.00 -2.56
N VAL A 85 4.67 8.65 -3.72
CA VAL A 85 3.52 8.62 -4.64
C VAL A 85 3.31 7.22 -5.22
N ARG A 86 4.38 6.52 -5.60
CA ARG A 86 4.30 5.14 -6.12
C ARG A 86 3.82 4.14 -5.06
N ALA A 87 4.25 4.28 -3.81
CA ALA A 87 3.71 3.50 -2.69
C ALA A 87 2.20 3.73 -2.51
N VAL A 88 1.73 4.98 -2.62
CA VAL A 88 0.29 5.27 -2.61
C VAL A 88 -0.44 4.67 -3.81
N ILE A 89 0.18 4.65 -5.00
CA ILE A 89 -0.42 4.02 -6.19
C ILE A 89 -0.71 2.54 -5.96
N CYS A 90 0.14 1.80 -5.22
CA CYS A 90 -0.13 0.40 -4.85
C CYS A 90 -1.43 0.25 -4.03
N CYS A 91 -1.77 1.25 -3.20
CA CYS A 91 -3.03 1.26 -2.44
C CYS A 91 -4.29 1.45 -3.31
N LEU A 92 -4.12 1.84 -4.58
CA LEU A 92 -5.21 2.11 -5.53
C LEU A 92 -5.55 0.92 -6.42
N TYR A 93 -4.98 -0.26 -6.13
CA TYR A 93 -5.37 -1.51 -6.77
C TYR A 93 -6.40 -2.24 -5.90
N PRO A 94 -7.50 -2.75 -6.47
CA PRO A 94 -8.59 -3.34 -5.70
C PRO A 94 -8.27 -4.73 -5.11
N LEU A 95 -7.03 -5.25 -5.27
CA LEU A 95 -6.53 -6.52 -4.73
C LEU A 95 -7.51 -7.70 -4.94
N THR A 96 -8.13 -7.77 -6.12
CA THR A 96 -9.18 -8.75 -6.44
C THR A 96 -8.65 -10.08 -6.95
N VAL A 97 -7.39 -10.13 -7.39
CA VAL A 97 -6.72 -11.33 -7.89
C VAL A 97 -5.76 -11.84 -6.81
N PRO A 98 -6.08 -12.95 -6.12
CA PRO A 98 -5.31 -13.43 -4.98
C PRO A 98 -3.81 -13.63 -5.25
N GLU A 99 -3.47 -14.08 -6.45
CA GLU A 99 -2.11 -14.37 -6.89
C GLU A 99 -1.25 -13.10 -7.06
N GLU A 100 -1.88 -11.95 -7.31
CA GLU A 100 -1.19 -10.66 -7.51
C GLU A 100 -0.96 -9.91 -6.19
N ILE A 101 -1.65 -10.27 -5.11
CA ILE A 101 -1.58 -9.55 -3.83
C ILE A 101 -0.16 -9.52 -3.24
N PRO A 102 0.60 -10.64 -3.20
CA PRO A 102 1.97 -10.60 -2.71
C PRO A 102 2.86 -9.68 -3.55
N GLU A 103 2.74 -9.72 -4.88
CA GLU A 103 3.51 -8.87 -5.78
C GLU A 103 3.24 -7.38 -5.53
N VAL A 104 1.97 -7.00 -5.37
CA VAL A 104 1.59 -5.62 -5.04
C VAL A 104 2.17 -5.19 -3.70
N LEU A 105 2.17 -6.07 -2.69
CA LEU A 105 2.74 -5.77 -1.37
C LEU A 105 4.26 -5.65 -1.38
N HIS A 106 4.97 -6.51 -2.11
CA HIS A 106 6.42 -6.41 -2.28
C HIS A 106 6.79 -5.13 -3.02
N THR A 107 6.09 -4.84 -4.14
CA THR A 107 6.26 -3.59 -4.89
C THR A 107 6.00 -2.36 -4.02
N PHE A 108 4.96 -2.41 -3.18
CA PHE A 108 4.67 -1.35 -2.22
C PHE A 108 5.84 -1.12 -1.25
N LEU A 109 6.39 -2.20 -0.68
CA LEU A 109 7.50 -2.11 0.28
C LEU A 109 8.78 -1.60 -0.36
N GLU A 110 9.09 -1.99 -1.59
CA GLU A 110 10.23 -1.45 -2.34
C GLU A 110 10.17 0.08 -2.43
N PHE A 111 9.00 0.63 -2.80
CA PHE A 111 8.84 2.08 -2.84
C PHE A 111 8.81 2.70 -1.44
N PHE A 112 8.09 2.10 -0.50
CA PHE A 112 8.00 2.61 0.86
C PHE A 112 9.38 2.71 1.54
N ASP A 113 10.19 1.65 1.46
CA ASP A 113 11.52 1.58 2.08
C ASP A 113 12.53 2.52 1.43
N THR A 114 12.30 2.89 0.16
CA THR A 114 13.08 3.94 -0.51
C THR A 114 12.81 5.32 0.06
N VAL A 115 11.59 5.58 0.55
CA VAL A 115 11.26 6.84 1.22
C VAL A 115 11.99 6.92 2.55
N GLU A 116 11.69 6.00 3.45
CA GLU A 116 12.25 5.89 4.80
C GLU A 116 12.13 4.45 5.32
N HIS A 117 13.12 4.00 6.08
CA HIS A 117 13.16 2.64 6.58
C HIS A 117 12.44 2.52 7.94
N HIS A 118 11.32 1.80 7.98
CA HIS A 118 10.48 1.61 9.17
C HIS A 118 10.21 0.13 9.53
N PRO A 119 11.24 -0.74 9.61
CA PRO A 119 11.04 -2.19 9.74
C PRO A 119 10.33 -2.61 11.04
N SER A 120 10.55 -1.87 12.13
CA SER A 120 9.92 -2.13 13.43
C SER A 120 8.42 -1.83 13.38
N GLU A 121 8.06 -0.69 12.81
CA GLU A 121 6.69 -0.22 12.64
C GLU A 121 5.94 -1.10 11.64
N GLN A 122 6.55 -1.46 10.52
CA GLN A 122 5.98 -2.42 9.56
C GLN A 122 5.66 -3.76 10.25
N THR A 123 6.61 -4.30 11.02
CA THR A 123 6.42 -5.55 11.76
C THR A 123 5.30 -5.42 12.78
N ARG A 124 5.24 -4.29 13.50
CA ARG A 124 4.19 -3.99 14.48
C ARG A 124 2.81 -3.93 13.81
N ILE A 125 2.67 -3.18 12.72
CA ILE A 125 1.41 -3.04 11.97
C ILE A 125 0.94 -4.40 11.46
N LEU A 126 1.84 -5.21 10.86
CA LEU A 126 1.49 -6.56 10.41
C LEU A 126 0.99 -7.43 11.55
N LYS A 127 1.67 -7.41 12.71
CA LYS A 127 1.25 -8.18 13.89
C LYS A 127 -0.11 -7.75 14.41
N GLU A 128 -0.38 -6.45 14.43
CA GLU A 128 -1.67 -5.91 14.90
C GLU A 128 -2.81 -6.28 13.95
N LEU A 129 -2.59 -6.15 12.63
CA LEU A 129 -3.62 -6.43 11.63
C LEU A 129 -3.90 -7.93 11.48
N PHE A 130 -2.87 -8.76 11.49
CA PHE A 130 -2.98 -10.22 11.32
C PHE A 130 -2.93 -10.99 12.65
N ALA A 131 -3.23 -10.34 13.77
CA ALA A 131 -3.12 -10.95 15.11
C ALA A 131 -3.91 -12.27 15.23
N ALA A 132 -5.12 -12.32 14.65
CA ALA A 132 -5.96 -13.51 14.67
C ALA A 132 -5.33 -14.68 13.89
N GLN A 133 -4.83 -14.40 12.69
CA GLN A 133 -4.19 -15.38 11.82
C GLN A 133 -2.91 -15.92 12.45
N LEU A 134 -2.08 -15.04 13.03
CA LEU A 134 -0.85 -15.45 13.69
C LEU A 134 -1.11 -16.35 14.91
N ALA A 135 -2.15 -16.07 15.69
CA ALA A 135 -2.54 -16.91 16.83
C ALA A 135 -3.07 -18.30 16.42
N GLU A 136 -3.54 -18.47 15.18
CA GLU A 136 -4.00 -19.76 14.65
C GLU A 136 -2.84 -20.67 14.25
N HIS A 137 -1.74 -20.11 13.76
CA HIS A 137 -0.54 -20.85 13.32
C HIS A 137 0.45 -21.19 14.45
N GLU A 138 0.27 -20.60 15.64
CA GLU A 138 1.07 -20.89 16.85
C GLU A 138 0.50 -22.05 17.69
N ARG A 139 -0.63 -22.65 17.29
CA ARG A 139 -1.28 -23.79 17.95
C ARG A 139 -0.96 -25.12 17.28
#